data_AF-A0A838FUK1-F1
#
_entry.id   AF-A0A838FUK1-F1
#
_cell.length_a   1.000
_cell.length_b   1.000
_cell.length_c   1.000
_cell.angle_alpha   90.00
_cell.angle_beta   90.00
_cell.angle_gamma   90.00
#
_symmetry.space_group_name_H-M   'P 1'
#
loop_
_entity.id
_entity.type
_entity.pdbx_description
1 polymer ?
#
loop_
_entity_poly.entity_id
_entity_poly.type
_entity_poly.pdbx_seq_one_letter_code
_entity_poly.pdbx_strand_id
1 'polypeptide(L)' 'MNLKLSRDLLAAADEQPDESLRVRGREATREVEFLAQAGFVKATLQPDQSPPGAIIRELTEAGRKLLRVLRDQVPG' A
#
# COMPACT_ATOMS: atom_id res chain seq x y z
N MET A 1 3.65 11.25 -3.43
CA MET A 1 3.82 9.80 -3.47
C MET A 1 5.23 9.51 -3.01
N ASN A 2 5.38 8.79 -1.89
CA ASN A 2 6.66 8.41 -1.33
C ASN A 2 7.00 7.00 -1.87
N LEU A 3 7.89 6.92 -2.87
CA LEU A 3 8.16 5.67 -3.59
C LEU A 3 8.72 4.55 -2.68
N LYS A 4 9.50 4.92 -1.65
CA LYS A 4 9.99 3.96 -0.66
C LYS A 4 8.84 3.39 0.16
N LEU A 5 7.98 4.27 0.68
CA LEU A 5 6.80 3.85 1.45
C LEU A 5 5.82 3.03 0.60
N SER A 6 5.60 3.43 -0.65
CA SER A 6 4.81 2.67 -1.63
C SER A 6 5.38 1.27 -1.84
N ARG A 7 6.70 1.14 -2.06
CA ARG A 7 7.38 -0.16 -2.19
C ARG A 7 7.16 -1.02 -0.95
N ASP A 8 7.38 -0.43 0.24
CA ASP A 8 7.30 -1.15 1.50
C ASP A 8 5.87 -1.62 1.81
N LEU A 9 4.86 -0.78 1.54
CA LEU A 9 3.45 -1.14 1.68
C LEU A 9 3.02 -2.24 0.70
N LEU A 10 3.44 -2.14 -0.57
CA LEU A 10 3.17 -3.17 -1.57
C LEU A 10 3.86 -4.49 -1.23
N ALA A 11 5.12 -4.44 -0.76
CA ALA A 11 5.85 -5.63 -0.35
C ALA A 11 5.17 -6.31 0.84
N ALA A 12 4.82 -5.56 1.89
CA ALA A 12 4.15 -6.10 3.08
C ALA A 12 2.80 -6.74 2.74
N ALA A 13 2.04 -6.16 1.81
CA ALA A 13 0.77 -6.74 1.36
C ALA A 13 0.94 -7.90 0.36
N ASP A 14 2.05 -7.98 -0.39
CA ASP A 14 2.40 -9.13 -1.24
C ASP A 14 2.85 -10.35 -0.41
N GLU A 15 3.47 -10.11 0.75
CA GLU A 15 3.88 -11.15 1.72
C GLU A 15 2.70 -11.76 2.48
N GLN A 16 1.53 -11.11 2.45
CA GLN A 16 0.30 -11.52 3.13
C GLN A 16 -0.89 -11.62 2.15
N PRO A 17 -0.83 -12.49 1.12
CA PRO A 17 -1.82 -12.49 0.04
C PRO A 17 -3.24 -12.87 0.48
N ASP A 18 -3.37 -13.63 1.56
CA ASP A 18 -4.66 -14.09 2.11
C ASP A 18 -5.10 -13.29 3.35
N GLU A 19 -4.29 -12.32 3.79
CA GLU A 19 -4.56 -11.50 4.97
C GLU A 19 -4.60 -10.01 4.62
N SER A 20 -5.44 -9.26 5.33
CA SER A 20 -5.53 -7.82 5.11
C SER A 20 -4.42 -7.08 5.87
N LEU A 21 -3.60 -6.29 5.18
CA LEU A 21 -2.60 -5.43 5.81
C LEU A 21 -3.26 -4.19 6.41
N ARG A 22 -3.18 -4.06 7.74
CA ARG A 22 -3.64 -2.86 8.46
C ARG A 22 -2.52 -1.83 8.55
N VAL A 23 -2.82 -0.63 8.11
CA VAL A 23 -1.90 0.51 8.07
C VAL A 23 -2.43 1.60 8.98
N ARG A 24 -1.55 2.23 9.76
CA ARG A 24 -1.88 3.34 10.66
C ARG A 24 -0.93 4.50 10.45
N GLY A 25 -1.41 5.70 10.76
CA GLY A 25 -0.66 6.94 10.63
C GLY A 25 -1.02 7.70 9.36
N ARG A 26 -0.92 9.02 9.44
CA ARG A 26 -1.37 9.94 8.39
C ARG A 26 -0.64 9.73 7.07
N GLU A 27 0.69 9.63 7.10
CA GLU A 27 1.50 9.47 5.89
C GLU A 27 1.20 8.14 5.18
N ALA A 28 1.23 7.04 5.94
CA ALA A 28 0.95 5.72 5.39
C ALA A 28 -0.49 5.59 4.87
N THR A 29 -1.47 6.14 5.58
CA THR A 29 -2.88 6.17 5.12
C THR A 29 -3.03 6.93 3.81
N ARG A 30 -2.36 8.09 3.67
CA ARG A 30 -2.36 8.88 2.44
C ARG A 30 -1.70 8.13 1.29
N GLU A 31 -0.64 7.38 1.54
CA GLU A 31 0.02 6.59 0.51
C GLU A 31 -0.85 5.41 0.05
N VAL A 32 -1.54 4.74 0.98
CA VAL A 32 -2.54 3.71 0.64
C VAL A 32 -3.68 4.30 -0.20
N GLU A 33 -4.14 5.51 0.12
CA GLU A 33 -5.13 6.22 -0.69
C GLU A 33 -4.63 6.45 -2.13
N PHE A 34 -3.41 6.94 -2.31
CA PHE A 34 -2.83 7.11 -3.65
C PHE A 34 -2.73 5.79 -4.41
N LEU A 35 -2.25 4.73 -3.77
CA LEU A 35 -2.14 3.40 -4.38
C LEU A 35 -3.52 2.83 -4.76
N ALA A 36 -4.54 3.07 -3.95
CA ALA A 36 -5.90 2.62 -4.20
C ALA A 36 -6.55 3.41 -5.36
N GLN A 37 -6.40 4.75 -5.37
CA GLN A 37 -6.89 5.60 -6.45
C GLN A 37 -6.24 5.27 -7.80
N ALA A 38 -4.97 4.88 -7.79
CA ALA A 38 -4.25 4.43 -8.98
C ALA A 38 -4.53 2.97 -9.38
N GLY A 39 -5.36 2.24 -8.61
CA GLY A 39 -5.75 0.87 -8.92
C GLY A 39 -4.68 -0.19 -8.63
N PHE A 40 -3.66 0.12 -7.83
CA PHE A 40 -2.60 -0.82 -7.46
C PHE A 40 -3.00 -1.75 -6.30
N VAL A 41 -3.90 -1.30 -5.43
CA VAL A 41 -4.40 -2.09 -4.30
C VAL A 41 -5.92 -1.93 -4.18
N LYS A 42 -6.59 -2.95 -3.63
CA LYS A 42 -7.94 -2.75 -3.08
C LYS A 42 -7.79 -2.42 -1.60
N ALA A 43 -8.21 -1.23 -1.19
CA ALA A 43 -8.11 -0.79 0.19
C ALA A 43 -9.43 -0.23 0.73
N THR A 44 -9.61 -0.30 2.04
CA THR A 44 -10.62 0.45 2.80
C THR A 44 -9.92 1.55 3.58
N LEU A 45 -10.28 2.81 3.33
CA LEU A 45 -9.76 3.95 4.09
C LEU A 45 -10.57 4.14 5.38
N GLN A 46 -9.87 4.49 6.46
CA GLN A 46 -10.43 4.80 7.78
C GLN A 46 -9.89 6.16 8.24
N PRO A 47 -10.18 7.26 7.51
CA PRO A 47 -9.56 8.56 7.75
C PRO A 47 -9.97 9.20 9.08
N ASP A 48 -11.16 8.83 9.60
CA ASP A 48 -11.72 9.38 10.84
C ASP A 48 -11.14 8.74 12.12
N GLN A 49 -10.28 7.72 11.98
CA GLN A 49 -9.59 7.15 13.14
C GLN A 49 -8.50 8.09 13.65
N SER A 50 -8.19 7.99 14.94
CA SER A 50 -7.05 8.66 15.56
C SER A 50 -6.08 7.63 16.15
N PRO A 51 -4.95 7.33 15.47
CA PRO A 51 -4.49 7.92 14.21
C PRO A 51 -5.26 7.40 12.98
N PRO A 52 -5.26 8.13 11.85
CA PRO A 52 -5.88 7.68 10.61
C PRO A 52 -5.36 6.31 10.19
N GLY A 53 -6.23 5.51 9.57
CA GLY A 53 -5.88 4.15 9.16
C GLY A 53 -6.34 3.81 7.75
N ALA A 54 -5.80 2.72 7.24
CA ALA A 54 -6.27 2.05 6.03
C ALA A 54 -6.08 0.53 6.15
N ILE A 55 -6.87 -0.23 5.41
CA ILE A 55 -6.76 -1.68 5.32
C ILE A 55 -6.57 -2.04 3.86
N ILE A 56 -5.40 -2.53 3.48
CA ILE A 56 -5.16 -3.13 2.16
C ILE A 56 -5.68 -4.56 2.21
N ARG A 57 -6.61 -4.91 1.31
CA ARG A 57 -7.21 -6.24 1.22
C ARG A 57 -6.49 -7.14 0.23
N GLU A 58 -5.99 -6.56 -0.86
CA GLU A 58 -5.25 -7.31 -1.88
C GLU A 58 -4.42 -6.36 -2.76
N LEU A 59 -3.35 -6.91 -3.34
CA LEU A 59 -2.65 -6.32 -4.48
C LEU A 59 -3.34 -6.71 -5.79
N THR A 60 -3.59 -5.72 -6.63
CA THR A 60 -4.02 -5.95 -8.01
C THR A 60 -2.82 -6.46 -8.84
N GLU A 61 -3.09 -6.95 -10.06
CA GLU A 61 -2.01 -7.30 -10.99
C GLU A 61 -1.11 -6.10 -11.30
N ALA A 62 -1.71 -4.91 -11.45
CA ALA A 62 -0.96 -3.67 -11.66
C ALA A 62 -0.08 -3.33 -10.45
N GLY A 63 -0.57 -3.53 -9.22
CA GLY A 63 0.22 -3.34 -8.01
C GLY A 63 1.42 -4.26 -7.91
N ARG A 64 1.27 -5.54 -8.29
CA ARG A 64 2.39 -6.49 -8.34
C ARG A 64 3.43 -6.12 -9.40
N LYS A 65 2.99 -5.63 -10.57
CA LYS A 65 3.91 -5.10 -11.60
C LYS A 65 4.68 -3.89 -11.09
N LEU A 66 3.99 -2.95 -10.44
CA LEU A 66 4.63 -1.79 -9.82
C LEU A 66 5.64 -2.20 -8.75
N LEU A 67 5.30 -3.15 -7.87
CA LEU A 67 6.22 -3.66 -6.84
C LEU A 67 7.51 -4.21 -7.45
N ARG A 68 7.43 -4.97 -8.55
CA ARG A 68 8.62 -5.47 -9.26
C ARG A 68 9.51 -4.32 -9.74
N VAL A 69 8.92 -3.32 -10.40
CA VAL A 69 9.66 -2.13 -10.87
C VAL A 69 10.31 -1.38 -9.70
N LEU A 70 9.60 -1.21 -8.58
CA LEU A 70 10.12 -0.51 -7.41
C LEU A 70 11.24 -1.29 -6.69
N ARG A 71 11.20 -2.62 -6.68
CA ARG A 71 12.28 -3.46 -6.14
C ARG A 71 13.58 -3.27 -6.92
N ASP A 72 13.49 -3.05 -8.24
CA ASP A 72 14.67 -2.85 -9.09
C ASP A 72 15.23 -1.41 -9.01
N GLN A 73 14.36 -0.41 -8.79
CA GLN A 73 14.72 1.01 -8.86
C GLN A 73 14.99 1.67 -7.51
N VAL A 74 14.42 1.15 -6.43
CA VAL A 74 14.54 1.76 -5.09
C VAL A 74 15.34 0.79 -4.21
N PRO A 75 16.65 0.98 -4.05
CA PRO A 75 17.45 0.20 -3.11
C PRO A 75 16.99 0.40 -1.66
N GLY A 76 17.22 -0.61 -0.81
CA GLY A 76 16.79 -0.68 0.60
C GLY A 76 17.26 0.48 1.46
#